data_AF-A0A0Q6YD54-F1
#
_entry.id   AF-A0A0Q6YD54-F1
#
_cell.length_a   1.000
_cell.length_b   1.000
_cell.length_c   1.000
_cell.angle_alpha   90.00
_cell.angle_beta   90.00
_cell.angle_gamma   90.00
#
_symmetry.space_group_name_H-M   'P 1'
#
loop_
_entity.id
_entity.type
_entity.pdbx_description
1 polymer ?
#
loop_
_entity_poly.entity_id
_entity_poly.type
_entity_poly.pdbx_seq_one_letter_code
_entity_poly.pdbx_strand_id
1 'polypeptide(L)'
;MNQFATTARRLGLAAEVFDRHARHEYRSYIDIVTNGFRLAAGAFEDTAPCAPGELPEEVCDAVAALEAVMGAHDYHLSAALIGYAIAPVTDEVPPMASLSTVSEELARKDFMLRNRRRTLLRGGALDSLDDETVSWALRSLATVHYLHDRLAAEAAADSAKPGNEDRMPVQLLPAARMAPDHLDA
;
A
#
# COMPACT_ATOMS: atom_id res chain seq x y z
N MET A 1 -19.99 5.59 -11.50
CA MET A 1 -19.36 4.26 -11.66
C MET A 1 -19.68 3.46 -10.40
N ASN A 2 -20.11 2.20 -10.50
CA ASN A 2 -20.36 1.38 -9.30
C ASN A 2 -19.01 0.88 -8.72
N GLN A 3 -19.03 0.29 -7.51
CA GLN A 3 -17.82 -0.17 -6.82
C GLN A 3 -17.08 -1.24 -7.63
N PHE A 4 -17.81 -2.17 -8.26
CA PHE A 4 -17.26 -3.25 -9.08
C PHE A 4 -16.50 -2.72 -10.31
N ALA A 5 -17.10 -1.82 -11.08
CA ALA A 5 -16.45 -1.19 -12.24
C ALA A 5 -15.26 -0.31 -11.81
N THR A 6 -15.35 0.34 -10.64
CA THR A 6 -14.22 1.09 -10.08
C THR A 6 -13.05 0.16 -9.72
N THR A 7 -13.35 -0.99 -9.11
CA THR A 7 -12.34 -2.00 -8.78
C THR A 7 -11.73 -2.64 -10.02
N ALA A 8 -12.54 -3.04 -11.01
CA ALA A 8 -12.05 -3.55 -12.29
C ALA A 8 -11.09 -2.55 -12.96
N ARG A 9 -11.48 -1.28 -13.05
CA ARG A 9 -10.62 -0.20 -13.55
C ARG A 9 -9.32 -0.09 -12.76
N ARG A 10 -9.39 -0.05 -11.42
CA ARG A 10 -8.18 0.07 -10.58
C ARG A 10 -7.25 -1.15 -10.72
N LEU A 11 -7.79 -2.36 -10.87
CA LEU A 11 -7.01 -3.57 -11.11
C LEU A 11 -6.33 -3.53 -12.49
N GLY A 12 -7.02 -3.05 -13.53
CA GLY A 12 -6.43 -2.81 -14.84
C GLY A 12 -5.28 -1.80 -14.79
N LEU A 13 -5.48 -0.67 -14.11
CA LEU A 13 -4.43 0.34 -13.91
C LEU A 13 -3.29 -0.18 -13.02
N ALA A 14 -3.59 -1.02 -12.02
CA ALA A 14 -2.57 -1.68 -11.20
C ALA A 14 -1.69 -2.61 -12.06
N ALA A 15 -2.26 -3.32 -13.04
CA ALA A 15 -1.49 -4.11 -14.00
C ALA A 15 -0.52 -3.22 -14.78
N GLU A 16 -0.96 -2.07 -15.29
CA GLU A 16 -0.09 -1.14 -16.03
C GLU A 16 1.00 -0.53 -15.14
N VAL A 17 0.65 -0.15 -13.91
CA VAL A 17 1.61 0.36 -12.92
C VAL A 17 2.67 -0.68 -12.61
N PHE A 18 2.25 -1.93 -12.38
CA PHE A 18 3.16 -3.02 -12.07
C PHE A 18 4.08 -3.31 -13.26
N ASP A 19 3.51 -3.42 -14.46
CA ASP A 19 4.25 -3.70 -15.70
C ASP A 19 5.38 -2.70 -15.99
N ARG A 20 5.12 -1.41 -15.76
CA ARG A 20 6.04 -0.31 -16.06
C ARG A 20 7.04 -0.01 -14.94
N HIS A 21 6.73 -0.38 -13.69
CA HIS A 21 7.48 0.11 -12.53
C HIS A 21 8.03 -0.96 -11.61
N ALA A 22 7.51 -2.19 -11.65
CA ALA A 22 8.10 -3.30 -10.93
C ALA A 22 9.50 -3.61 -11.48
N ARG A 23 10.38 -4.09 -10.60
CA ARG A 23 11.73 -4.53 -10.95
C ARG A 23 11.94 -5.94 -10.44
N HIS A 24 12.33 -6.83 -11.33
CA HIS A 24 12.65 -8.20 -10.99
C HIS A 24 13.73 -8.71 -11.94
N GLU A 25 14.56 -9.65 -11.47
CA GLU A 25 15.63 -10.24 -12.30
C GLU A 25 15.10 -10.99 -13.52
N TYR A 26 13.96 -11.68 -13.35
CA TYR A 26 13.26 -12.36 -14.44
C TYR A 26 11.96 -11.64 -14.79
N ARG A 27 11.86 -11.20 -16.05
CA ARG A 27 10.69 -10.53 -16.60
C ARG A 27 9.41 -11.38 -16.54
N SER A 28 9.53 -12.70 -16.64
CA SER A 28 8.39 -13.63 -16.56
C SER A 28 7.57 -13.47 -15.28
N TYR A 29 8.20 -13.16 -14.15
CA TYR A 29 7.47 -12.91 -12.90
C TYR A 29 6.66 -11.61 -12.94
N ILE A 30 7.18 -10.58 -13.61
CA ILE A 30 6.42 -9.35 -13.86
C ILE A 30 5.21 -9.67 -14.74
N ASP A 31 5.40 -10.45 -15.81
CA ASP A 31 4.32 -10.82 -16.71
C ASP A 31 3.24 -11.67 -16.00
N ILE A 32 3.63 -12.58 -15.10
CA ILE A 32 2.71 -13.39 -14.28
C ILE A 32 1.82 -12.48 -13.42
N VAL A 33 2.41 -11.54 -12.67
CA VAL A 33 1.66 -10.64 -11.79
C VAL A 33 0.78 -9.68 -12.59
N THR A 34 1.31 -9.08 -13.67
CA THR A 34 0.55 -8.21 -14.57
C THR A 34 -0.66 -8.94 -15.16
N ASN A 35 -0.50 -10.20 -15.57
CA ASN A 35 -1.61 -11.00 -16.07
C ASN A 35 -2.61 -11.35 -14.96
N GLY A 36 -2.15 -11.65 -13.74
CA GLY A 36 -3.04 -11.86 -12.60
C GLY A 36 -3.94 -10.66 -12.31
N PHE A 37 -3.40 -9.43 -12.35
CA PHE A 37 -4.20 -8.22 -12.20
C PHE A 37 -5.26 -8.07 -13.31
N ARG A 38 -4.90 -8.35 -14.57
CA ARG A 38 -5.83 -8.30 -15.70
C ARG A 38 -6.93 -9.34 -15.60
N LEU A 39 -6.59 -10.57 -15.16
CA LEU A 39 -7.56 -11.63 -14.93
C LEU A 39 -8.54 -11.25 -13.81
N ALA A 40 -8.03 -10.71 -12.69
CA ALA A 40 -8.89 -10.21 -11.61
C ALA A 40 -9.79 -9.06 -12.08
N ALA A 41 -9.28 -8.14 -12.90
CA ALA A 41 -10.08 -7.07 -13.49
C ALA A 41 -11.22 -7.61 -14.36
N GLY A 42 -10.93 -8.57 -15.25
CA GLY A 42 -11.95 -9.21 -16.10
C GLY A 42 -13.00 -9.97 -15.29
N ALA A 43 -12.58 -10.69 -14.24
CA ALA A 43 -13.51 -11.38 -13.35
C ALA A 43 -14.51 -10.42 -12.69
N PHE A 44 -14.09 -9.19 -12.35
CA PHE A 44 -14.99 -8.16 -11.83
C PHE A 44 -15.99 -7.61 -12.86
N GLU A 45 -15.63 -7.60 -14.15
CA GLU A 45 -16.51 -7.14 -15.22
C GLU A 45 -17.62 -8.17 -15.52
N ASP A 46 -17.30 -9.45 -15.41
CA ASP A 46 -18.18 -10.56 -15.78
C ASP A 46 -19.07 -11.08 -14.62
N THR A 47 -18.80 -10.67 -13.38
CA THR A 47 -19.49 -11.21 -12.20
C THR A 47 -20.61 -10.31 -11.68
N ALA A 48 -21.72 -10.92 -11.27
CA ALA A 48 -22.80 -10.21 -10.58
C ALA A 48 -22.31 -9.65 -9.22
N PRO A 49 -22.76 -8.47 -8.80
CA PRO A 49 -22.39 -7.91 -7.50
C PRO A 49 -22.79 -8.85 -6.35
N CYS A 50 -21.83 -9.16 -5.46
CA CYS A 50 -22.08 -9.85 -4.20
C CYS A 50 -22.45 -8.85 -3.08
N ALA A 51 -22.52 -9.34 -1.84
CA ALA A 51 -22.84 -8.48 -0.70
C ALA A 51 -21.78 -7.37 -0.53
N PRO A 52 -22.16 -6.17 -0.04
CA PRO A 52 -21.19 -5.11 0.23
C PRO A 52 -20.07 -5.60 1.14
N GLY A 53 -18.81 -5.32 0.79
CA GLY A 53 -17.64 -5.78 1.53
C GLY A 53 -17.08 -7.13 1.09
N GLU A 54 -17.82 -7.90 0.28
CA GLU A 54 -17.37 -9.22 -0.20
C GLU A 54 -16.81 -9.12 -1.62
N LEU A 55 -15.81 -9.96 -1.91
CA LEU A 55 -15.31 -10.17 -3.26
C LEU A 55 -15.99 -11.43 -3.85
N PRO A 56 -16.22 -11.49 -5.16
CA PRO A 56 -16.57 -12.74 -5.83
C PRO A 56 -15.52 -13.83 -5.56
N GLU A 57 -15.95 -15.10 -5.54
CA GLU A 57 -15.04 -16.23 -5.27
C GLU A 57 -13.90 -16.30 -6.29
N GLU A 58 -14.19 -16.12 -7.58
CA GLU A 58 -13.17 -16.11 -8.63
C GLU A 58 -12.15 -14.97 -8.46
N VAL A 59 -12.60 -13.84 -7.89
CA VAL A 59 -11.73 -12.70 -7.57
C VAL A 59 -10.90 -13.00 -6.32
N CYS A 60 -11.47 -13.63 -5.29
CA CYS A 60 -10.74 -14.05 -4.09
C CYS A 60 -9.54 -14.92 -4.45
N ASP A 61 -9.76 -15.93 -5.31
CA ASP A 61 -8.69 -16.84 -5.76
C ASP A 61 -7.59 -16.09 -6.54
N ALA A 62 -7.99 -15.17 -7.43
CA ALA A 62 -7.04 -14.36 -8.19
C ALA A 62 -6.23 -13.41 -7.29
N VAL A 63 -6.89 -12.79 -6.31
CA VAL A 63 -6.25 -11.91 -5.31
C VAL A 63 -5.28 -12.70 -4.44
N ALA A 64 -5.68 -13.86 -3.92
CA ALA A 64 -4.81 -14.70 -3.11
C ALA A 64 -3.57 -15.19 -3.88
N ALA A 65 -3.75 -15.56 -5.16
CA ALA A 65 -2.64 -15.94 -6.03
C ALA A 65 -1.69 -14.76 -6.28
N LEU A 66 -2.22 -13.55 -6.52
CA LEU A 66 -1.42 -12.34 -6.67
C LEU A 66 -0.62 -12.03 -5.40
N GLU A 67 -1.26 -12.07 -4.23
CA GLU A 67 -0.60 -11.83 -2.94
C GLU A 67 0.52 -12.83 -2.68
N ALA A 68 0.29 -14.12 -2.96
CA ALA A 68 1.30 -15.16 -2.83
C ALA A 68 2.53 -14.90 -3.72
N VAL A 69 2.31 -14.58 -4.99
CA VAL A 69 3.40 -14.32 -5.95
C VAL A 69 4.14 -13.02 -5.62
N MET A 70 3.42 -11.95 -5.27
CA MET A 70 4.01 -10.67 -4.87
C MET A 70 4.76 -10.75 -3.53
N GLY A 71 4.34 -11.62 -2.61
CA GLY A 71 5.01 -11.85 -1.34
C GLY A 71 6.25 -12.75 -1.42
N ALA A 72 6.33 -13.60 -2.45
CA ALA A 72 7.45 -14.54 -2.62
C ALA A 72 8.70 -13.91 -3.25
N HIS A 73 8.58 -12.74 -3.88
CA HIS A 73 9.67 -12.11 -4.63
C HIS A 73 9.76 -10.60 -4.34
N ASP A 74 10.96 -10.03 -4.44
CA ASP A 74 11.16 -8.58 -4.31
C ASP A 74 10.97 -7.89 -5.67
N TYR A 75 9.84 -7.21 -5.83
CA TYR A 75 9.51 -6.46 -7.05
C TYR A 75 9.86 -4.97 -6.96
N HIS A 76 10.46 -4.51 -5.86
CA HIS A 76 10.61 -3.08 -5.54
C HIS A 76 9.28 -2.31 -5.54
N LEU A 77 8.17 -3.01 -5.31
CA LEU A 77 6.81 -2.49 -5.27
C LEU A 77 5.97 -3.39 -4.36
N SER A 78 5.21 -2.81 -3.43
CA SER A 78 4.51 -3.58 -2.40
C SER A 78 3.22 -4.24 -2.90
N ALA A 79 2.92 -5.43 -2.37
CA ALA A 79 1.64 -6.14 -2.52
C ALA A 79 0.43 -5.32 -2.06
N ALA A 80 0.63 -4.29 -1.22
CA ALA A 80 -0.42 -3.34 -0.84
C ALA A 80 -1.12 -2.70 -2.06
N LEU A 81 -0.49 -2.69 -3.24
CA LEU A 81 -1.13 -2.29 -4.50
C LEU A 81 -2.48 -3.01 -4.74
N ILE A 82 -2.54 -4.32 -4.44
CA ILE A 82 -3.75 -5.14 -4.60
C ILE A 82 -4.87 -4.59 -3.72
N GLY A 83 -4.59 -4.39 -2.43
CA GLY A 83 -5.58 -3.88 -1.48
C GLY A 83 -6.12 -2.49 -1.84
N TYR A 84 -5.29 -1.58 -2.39
CA TYR A 84 -5.80 -0.29 -2.87
C TYR A 84 -6.69 -0.41 -4.12
N ALA A 85 -6.43 -1.41 -4.96
CA ALA A 85 -7.23 -1.66 -6.15
C ALA A 85 -8.62 -2.19 -5.78
N ILE A 86 -8.71 -3.10 -4.81
CA ILE A 86 -9.97 -3.73 -4.36
C ILE A 86 -10.74 -2.95 -3.27
N ALA A 87 -10.10 -1.94 -2.66
CA ALA A 87 -10.68 -1.08 -1.63
C ALA A 87 -12.11 -0.55 -1.92
N PRO A 88 -12.51 -0.21 -3.17
CA PRO A 88 -13.89 0.23 -3.43
C PRO A 88 -14.96 -0.80 -3.07
N VAL A 89 -14.64 -2.09 -3.14
CA VAL A 89 -15.57 -3.19 -2.85
C VAL A 89 -15.46 -3.63 -1.38
N THR A 90 -14.24 -3.74 -0.86
CA THR A 90 -14.01 -4.19 0.53
C THR A 90 -14.25 -3.09 1.56
N ASP A 91 -14.25 -1.81 1.15
CA ASP A 91 -14.18 -0.64 2.03
C ASP A 91 -12.95 -0.64 2.98
N GLU A 92 -11.94 -1.46 2.64
CA GLU A 92 -10.74 -1.64 3.43
C GLU A 92 -9.50 -1.12 2.69
N VAL A 93 -8.70 -0.34 3.40
CA VAL A 93 -7.47 0.25 2.87
C VAL A 93 -6.27 -0.41 3.55
N PRO A 94 -5.23 -0.86 2.81
CA PRO A 94 -4.07 -1.55 3.37
C PRO A 94 -3.47 -0.81 4.58
N PRO A 95 -3.41 -1.45 5.76
CA PRO A 95 -2.94 -0.80 6.98
C PRO A 95 -1.43 -0.48 6.92
N MET A 96 -1.01 0.54 7.64
CA MET A 96 0.41 0.88 7.81
C MET A 96 0.65 1.26 9.27
N ALA A 97 1.14 0.29 10.04
CA ALA A 97 1.42 0.44 11.47
C ALA A 97 2.60 1.39 11.71
N SER A 98 2.68 2.00 12.89
CA SER A 98 3.89 2.73 13.27
C SER A 98 5.02 1.75 13.56
N LEU A 99 6.24 2.10 13.17
CA LEU A 99 7.41 1.30 13.52
C LEU A 99 7.87 1.61 14.95
N SER A 100 8.16 0.55 15.71
CA SER A 100 8.83 0.66 17.00
C SER A 100 10.34 0.71 16.75
N THR A 101 10.96 1.87 16.93
CA THR A 101 12.40 2.06 16.72
C THR A 101 12.98 2.98 17.78
N VAL A 102 14.22 2.68 18.20
CA VAL A 102 14.97 3.48 19.18
C VAL A 102 15.80 4.58 18.51
N SER A 103 15.87 4.58 17.17
CA SER A 103 16.57 5.59 16.37
C SER A 103 15.63 6.71 15.96
N GLU A 104 15.96 7.95 16.30
CA GLU A 104 15.19 9.13 15.90
C GLU A 104 15.13 9.30 14.38
N GLU A 105 16.23 8.96 13.68
CA GLU A 105 16.28 9.04 12.23
C GLU A 105 15.26 8.08 11.58
N LEU A 106 15.20 6.83 12.06
CA LEU A 106 14.25 5.84 11.56
C LEU A 106 12.82 6.22 11.92
N ALA A 107 12.58 6.71 13.13
CA ALA A 107 11.26 7.20 13.54
C ALA A 107 10.78 8.37 12.64
N ARG A 108 11.69 9.27 12.24
CA ARG A 108 11.38 10.38 11.36
C ARG A 108 11.04 9.94 9.95
N LYS A 109 11.79 8.97 9.41
CA LYS A 109 11.49 8.34 8.11
C LYS A 109 10.11 7.66 8.13
N ASP A 110 9.79 6.90 9.18
CA ASP A 110 8.48 6.26 9.37
C ASP A 110 7.37 7.32 9.37
N PHE A 111 7.50 8.34 10.21
CA PHE A 111 6.54 9.44 10.28
C PHE A 111 6.29 10.10 8.93
N MET A 112 7.36 10.36 8.16
CA MET A 112 7.24 10.96 6.82
C MET A 112 6.50 10.05 5.84
N LEU A 113 6.79 8.75 5.82
CA LEU A 113 6.11 7.77 4.95
C LEU A 113 4.63 7.65 5.29
N ARG A 114 4.29 7.49 6.58
CA ARG A 114 2.89 7.42 7.04
C ARG A 114 2.14 8.72 6.74
N ASN A 115 2.79 9.87 6.91
CA ASN A 115 2.20 11.15 6.55
C ASN A 115 1.95 11.24 5.04
N ARG A 116 2.91 10.80 4.20
CA ARG A 116 2.75 10.77 2.75
C ARG A 116 1.59 9.88 2.32
N ARG A 117 1.46 8.67 2.88
CA ARG A 117 0.30 7.78 2.66
C ARG A 117 -1.00 8.49 2.99
N ARG A 118 -1.10 9.11 4.17
CA ARG A 118 -2.30 9.83 4.62
C ARG A 118 -2.66 10.99 3.68
N THR A 119 -1.68 11.75 3.20
CA THR A 119 -1.91 12.83 2.24
C THR A 119 -2.45 12.29 0.91
N LEU A 120 -1.88 11.20 0.39
CA LEU A 120 -2.35 10.55 -0.84
C LEU A 120 -3.80 10.07 -0.71
N LEU A 121 -4.14 9.44 0.41
CA LEU A 121 -5.50 8.95 0.65
C LEU A 121 -6.53 10.07 0.81
N ARG A 122 -6.16 11.17 1.49
CA ARG A 122 -7.06 12.32 1.67
C ARG A 122 -7.19 13.20 0.43
N GLY A 123 -6.26 13.08 -0.51
CA GLY A 123 -6.22 13.91 -1.72
C GLY A 123 -7.24 13.54 -2.79
N GLY A 124 -7.99 12.44 -2.64
CA GLY A 124 -9.01 12.00 -3.60
C GLY A 124 -8.47 11.49 -4.93
N ALA A 125 -7.15 11.33 -5.08
CA ALA A 125 -6.52 10.96 -6.34
C ALA A 125 -6.92 9.55 -6.82
N LEU A 126 -7.21 8.61 -5.90
CA LEU A 126 -7.71 7.28 -6.23
C LEU A 126 -9.13 7.31 -6.80
N ASP A 127 -9.92 8.33 -6.48
CA ASP A 127 -11.31 8.50 -6.93
C ASP A 127 -11.42 9.39 -8.18
N SER A 128 -10.28 9.81 -8.73
CA SER A 128 -10.23 10.60 -9.96
C SER A 128 -10.77 9.81 -11.17
N LEU A 129 -11.44 10.53 -12.06
CA LEU A 129 -11.85 10.02 -13.38
C LEU A 129 -10.67 9.94 -14.37
N ASP A 130 -9.56 10.62 -14.07
CA ASP A 130 -8.34 10.57 -14.87
C ASP A 130 -7.49 9.36 -14.51
N ASP A 131 -7.23 8.49 -15.49
CA ASP A 131 -6.45 7.26 -15.35
C ASP A 131 -4.99 7.52 -14.96
N GLU A 132 -4.40 8.62 -15.45
CA GLU A 132 -3.03 8.98 -15.11
C GLU A 132 -2.92 9.35 -13.62
N THR A 133 -3.87 10.15 -13.12
CA THR A 133 -3.95 10.51 -11.69
C THR A 133 -4.13 9.27 -10.81
N VAL A 134 -5.01 8.34 -11.18
CA VAL A 134 -5.23 7.10 -10.41
C VAL A 134 -3.98 6.21 -10.45
N SER A 135 -3.35 6.04 -11.61
CA SER A 135 -2.11 5.26 -11.77
C SER A 135 -0.97 5.85 -10.93
N TRP A 136 -0.82 7.17 -10.94
CA TRP A 136 0.15 7.88 -10.10
C TRP A 136 -0.11 7.63 -8.61
N ALA A 137 -1.37 7.67 -8.17
CA ALA A 137 -1.75 7.44 -6.79
C ALA A 137 -1.46 5.99 -6.35
N LEU A 138 -1.88 5.01 -7.16
CA LEU A 138 -1.63 3.58 -6.94
C LEU A 138 -0.13 3.29 -6.82
N ARG A 139 0.67 3.76 -7.79
CA ARG A 139 2.13 3.64 -7.77
C ARG A 139 2.74 4.27 -6.51
N SER A 140 2.32 5.51 -6.20
CA SER A 140 2.86 6.25 -5.06
C SER A 140 2.58 5.53 -3.75
N LEU A 141 1.36 5.02 -3.56
CA LEU A 141 0.96 4.29 -2.37
C LEU A 141 1.72 2.96 -2.23
N ALA A 142 1.84 2.20 -3.32
CA ALA A 142 2.61 0.95 -3.33
C ALA A 142 4.12 1.18 -3.07
N THR A 143 4.67 2.28 -3.59
CA THR A 143 6.07 2.69 -3.31
C THR A 143 6.26 3.09 -1.84
N VAL A 144 5.30 3.83 -1.26
CA VAL A 144 5.36 4.22 0.16
C VAL A 144 5.34 2.98 1.06
N HIS A 145 4.50 2.00 0.76
CA HIS A 145 4.50 0.71 1.47
C HIS A 145 5.81 -0.03 1.32
N TYR A 146 6.34 -0.15 0.09
CA TYR A 146 7.63 -0.82 -0.13
C TYR A 146 8.75 -0.17 0.70
N LEU A 147 8.85 1.16 0.69
CA LEU A 147 9.84 1.89 1.49
C LEU A 147 9.62 1.70 3.00
N HIS A 148 8.37 1.63 3.44
CA HIS A 148 8.03 1.37 4.83
C HIS A 148 8.43 -0.04 5.25
N ASP A 149 8.22 -1.05 4.42
CA ASP A 149 8.60 -2.44 4.69
C ASP A 149 10.13 -2.59 4.78
N ARG A 150 10.87 -1.90 3.90
CA ARG A 150 12.33 -1.82 3.98
C ARG A 150 12.80 -1.12 5.26
N LEU A 151 12.13 -0.04 5.66
CA LEU A 151 12.42 0.68 6.90
C LEU A 151 12.08 -0.17 8.14
N ALA A 152 11.02 -0.99 8.09
CA ALA A 152 10.65 -1.92 9.15
C ALA A 152 11.73 -2.96 9.39
N ALA A 153 12.31 -3.52 8.31
CA ALA A 153 13.43 -4.44 8.41
C ALA A 153 14.68 -3.75 9.00
N GLU A 154 14.96 -2.51 8.62
CA GLU A 154 16.07 -1.72 9.18
C GLU A 154 15.85 -1.41 10.68
N ALA A 155 14.63 -1.03 11.07
CA ALA A 155 14.27 -0.76 12.46
C ALA A 155 14.36 -2.02 13.34
N ALA A 156 13.95 -3.17 12.83
CA ALA A 156 14.09 -4.45 13.52
C ALA A 156 15.58 -4.79 13.74
N ALA A 157 16.41 -4.62 12.70
CA ALA A 157 17.85 -4.86 12.79
C ALA A 157 18.54 -3.87 13.76
N ASP A 158 18.12 -2.61 13.81
CA ASP A 158 18.67 -1.61 14.73
C ASP A 158 18.29 -1.89 16.18
N SER A 159 17.05 -2.32 16.42
CA SER A 159 16.55 -2.66 17.76
C SER A 159 17.22 -3.93 18.31
N ALA A 160 17.65 -4.85 17.42
CA ALA A 160 18.36 -6.07 17.80
C ALA A 160 19.86 -5.86 18.11
N LYS A 161 20.40 -4.63 18.00
CA LYS A 161 21.80 -4.37 18.32
C LYS A 161 22.05 -4.40 19.83
N PRO A 162 23.20 -4.94 20.29
CA PRO A 162 23.57 -4.89 21.71
C PRO A 162 23.52 -3.46 22.26
N GLY A 163 22.82 -3.29 23.39
CA GLY A 163 22.64 -1.99 24.05
C GLY A 163 21.40 -1.19 23.61
N ASN A 164 20.66 -1.65 22.60
CA ASN A 164 19.38 -1.07 22.21
C ASN A 164 18.16 -1.82 22.75
N GLU A 165 18.35 -3.05 23.29
CA GLU A 165 17.29 -3.95 23.75
C GLU A 165 16.38 -3.34 24.83
N ASP A 166 16.94 -2.55 25.74
CA ASP A 166 16.21 -1.92 26.84
C ASP A 166 15.78 -0.47 26.55
N ARG A 167 16.09 0.06 25.36
CA ARG A 167 15.82 1.46 25.03
C ARG A 167 14.36 1.63 24.62
N MET A 168 13.74 2.68 25.13
CA MET A 168 12.36 3.01 24.77
C MET A 168 12.28 3.47 23.30
N PRO A 169 11.23 3.05 22.56
CA PRO A 169 11.00 3.53 21.21
C PRO A 169 10.81 5.05 21.18
N VAL A 170 11.38 5.69 20.15
CA VAL A 170 11.19 7.11 19.90
C VAL A 170 9.75 7.37 19.45
N GLN A 171 9.07 8.29 20.14
CA GLN A 171 7.74 8.73 19.77
C GLN A 171 7.80 10.12 19.15
N LEU A 172 7.54 10.19 17.83
CA LEU A 172 7.35 11.47 17.15
C LEU A 172 5.87 11.84 17.14
N LEU A 173 5.52 12.89 17.86
CA LEU A 173 4.17 13.44 17.83
C LEU A 173 3.97 14.27 16.55
N PRO A 174 2.79 14.18 15.90
CA PRO A 174 2.46 15.12 14.84
C PRO A 174 2.46 16.55 15.40
N ALA A 175 3.02 17.50 14.66
CA ALA A 175 3.24 18.89 15.09
C ALA A 175 2.00 19.59 15.71
N ALA A 176 0.78 19.12 15.40
CA ALA A 176 -0.46 19.59 16.00
C ALA A 176 -0.60 19.32 17.52
N ARG A 177 0.30 18.54 18.14
CA ARG A 177 0.38 18.32 19.60
C ARG A 177 1.51 19.09 20.29
N MET A 178 2.23 19.95 19.57
CA MET A 178 3.29 20.81 20.13
C MET A 178 2.85 22.27 20.27
N ALA A 179 1.56 22.52 20.50
CA ALA A 179 1.17 23.80 21.10
C ALA A 179 1.47 23.69 22.60
N PRO A 180 2.44 24.45 23.14
CA PRO A 180 2.42 24.70 24.57
C PRO A 180 1.14 25.48 24.86
N ASP A 181 0.19 24.84 25.52
CA ASP A 181 -0.83 25.51 26.33
C ASP A 181 -0.10 26.23 27.48
N HIS A 182 0.67 27.27 27.18
CA HIS A 182 1.16 28.26 28.14
C HIS A 182 1.82 29.40 27.35
N LEU A 183 1.04 30.45 27.11
CA LEU A 183 1.47 31.81 27.42
C LEU A 183 0.25 32.54 27.95
N ASP A 184 0.23 32.67 29.28
CA ASP A 184 -0.74 33.36 30.10
C ASP A 184 -0.79 34.88 29.84
N ALA A 185 -1.93 35.42 30.30
CA ALA A 185 -2.22 36.78 30.78
C ALA A 185 -2.83 37.79 29.78
#